data_AF-M1B509-F1
#
_entry.id   AF-M1B509-F1
#
_cell.length_a   1.000
_cell.length_b   1.000
_cell.length_c   1.000
_cell.angle_alpha   90.00
_cell.angle_beta   90.00
_cell.angle_gamma   90.00
#
_symmetry.space_group_name_H-M   'P 1'
#
loop_
_entity.id
_entity.type
_entity.pdbx_description
1 polymer ?
#
loop_
_entity_poly.entity_id
_entity_poly.type
_entity_poly.pdbx_seq_one_letter_code
_entity_poly.pdbx_strand_id
1 'polypeptide(L)'
;MLFASALVSFIPNLKLLSVRCTVLSKPALVIILEGLKKLKVHNISHCIITEDPPPAPMKILTKLDESILEKASRLDKFLTWFMCQHTRNDEGS
;
A
#
# COMPACT_ATOMS: atom_id res chain seq x y z
N MET A 1 5.38 -6.17 -8.10
CA MET A 1 6.85 -6.00 -8.12
C MET A 1 7.34 -4.90 -9.06
N LEU A 2 7.18 -5.04 -10.39
CA LEU A 2 7.76 -4.11 -11.39
C LEU A 2 7.46 -2.63 -11.15
N PHE A 3 6.22 -2.28 -10.79
CA PHE A 3 5.83 -0.91 -10.46
C PHE A 3 6.72 -0.28 -9.38
N ALA A 4 6.85 -0.94 -8.22
CA ALA A 4 7.63 -0.42 -7.10
C ALA A 4 9.12 -0.31 -7.43
N SER A 5 9.68 -1.33 -8.08
CA SER A 5 11.08 -1.32 -8.53
C SER A 5 11.34 -0.18 -9.53
N ALA A 6 10.45 0.02 -10.49
CA ALA A 6 10.58 1.11 -11.46
C ALA A 6 10.56 2.50 -10.79
N LEU A 7 9.67 2.72 -9.80
CA LEU A 7 9.67 3.97 -9.04
C LEU A 7 11.02 4.22 -8.37
N VAL A 8 11.57 3.20 -7.71
CA VAL A 8 12.85 3.31 -6.99
C VAL A 8 14.01 3.53 -7.96
N SER A 9 14.03 2.87 -9.11
CA SER A 9 15.10 3.00 -10.10
C SER A 9 15.07 4.33 -10.85
N PHE A 10 13.90 4.77 -11.30
CA PHE A 10 13.79 5.90 -12.23
C PHE A 10 13.46 7.23 -11.54
N ILE A 11 12.78 7.19 -10.38
CA ILE A 11 12.41 8.39 -9.63
C ILE A 11 12.74 8.29 -8.12
N PRO A 12 13.99 8.00 -7.74
CA PRO A 12 14.40 7.75 -6.34
C PRO A 12 14.16 8.95 -5.40
N ASN A 13 14.08 10.16 -5.95
CA ASN A 13 13.92 11.40 -5.21
C ASN A 13 12.45 11.84 -5.02
N LEU A 14 11.49 10.98 -5.40
CA LEU A 14 10.06 11.27 -5.28
C LEU A 14 9.70 11.61 -3.82
N LYS A 15 9.05 12.77 -3.61
CA LYS A 15 8.64 13.25 -2.28
C LYS A 15 7.19 12.90 -1.94
N LEU A 16 6.34 12.74 -2.95
CA LEU A 16 4.92 12.46 -2.79
C LEU A 16 4.52 11.34 -3.74
N LEU A 17 3.90 10.31 -3.20
CA LEU A 17 3.35 9.19 -3.97
C LEU A 17 1.92 8.93 -3.52
N SER A 18 0.96 9.12 -4.42
CA SER A 18 -0.43 8.74 -4.19
C SER A 18 -0.81 7.60 -5.12
N VAL A 19 -1.17 6.47 -4.54
CA VAL A 19 -1.65 5.27 -5.22
C VAL A 19 -2.96 4.92 -4.56
N ARG A 20 -4.09 5.07 -5.25
CA ARG A 20 -5.43 4.89 -4.65
C ARG A 20 -6.27 3.94 -5.49
N CYS A 21 -7.30 3.36 -4.89
CA CYS A 21 -8.30 2.54 -5.59
C CYS A 21 -7.69 1.38 -6.39
N THR A 22 -6.63 0.77 -5.89
CA THR A 22 -5.94 -0.36 -6.55
C THR A 22 -5.60 -1.47 -5.56
N VAL A 23 -5.30 -2.65 -6.09
CA VAL A 23 -4.63 -3.70 -5.34
C VAL A 23 -3.14 -3.37 -5.24
N LEU A 24 -2.58 -3.41 -4.04
CA LEU A 24 -1.16 -3.20 -3.79
C LEU A 24 -0.62 -4.37 -2.97
N SER A 25 0.32 -5.12 -3.55
CA SER A 25 0.99 -6.19 -2.82
C SER A 25 1.82 -5.60 -1.67
N LYS A 26 1.78 -6.24 -0.50
CA LYS A 26 2.61 -5.89 0.66
C LYS A 26 4.11 -5.78 0.33
N PRO A 27 4.71 -6.71 -0.44
CA PRO A 27 6.10 -6.55 -0.88
C PRO A 27 6.37 -5.29 -1.71
N ALA A 28 5.44 -4.86 -2.57
CA ALA A 28 5.58 -3.59 -3.30
C ALA A 28 5.56 -2.38 -2.35
N LEU A 29 4.71 -2.40 -1.32
CA LEU A 29 4.67 -1.35 -0.30
C LEU A 29 6.00 -1.27 0.46
N VAL A 30 6.59 -2.41 0.82
CA VAL A 30 7.92 -2.46 1.46
C VAL A 30 8.99 -1.86 0.54
N ILE A 31 9.04 -2.25 -0.73
CA ILE A 31 10.00 -1.71 -1.71
C ILE A 31 9.87 -0.19 -1.84
N ILE A 32 8.64 0.33 -1.90
CA ILE A 32 8.38 1.77 -1.98
C ILE A 32 8.91 2.48 -0.73
N LEU A 33 8.56 1.99 0.47
CA LEU A 33 8.94 2.59 1.74
C LEU A 33 10.45 2.51 2.00
N GLU A 34 11.12 1.47 1.52
CA GLU A 34 12.56 1.32 1.69
C GLU A 34 13.37 1.99 0.59
N GLY A 35 12.93 1.94 -0.66
CA GLY A 35 13.68 2.45 -1.79
C GLY A 35 13.54 3.95 -2.02
N LEU A 36 12.35 4.52 -1.80
CA LEU A 36 12.12 5.97 -1.96
C LEU A 36 12.53 6.74 -0.71
N LYS A 37 13.83 6.83 -0.43
CA LYS A 37 14.37 7.43 0.80
C LYS A 37 13.93 8.88 1.04
N LYS A 38 13.60 9.65 -0.01
CA LYS A 38 13.12 11.04 0.08
C LYS A 38 11.60 11.20 0.12
N LEU A 39 10.86 10.10 0.13
CA LEU A 39 9.40 10.12 0.23
C LEU A 39 8.99 10.73 1.57
N LYS A 40 8.11 11.73 1.51
CA LYS A 40 7.53 12.45 2.65
C LYS A 40 6.07 12.13 2.83
N VAL A 41 5.35 11.96 1.72
CA VAL A 41 3.91 11.68 1.72
C VAL A 41 3.64 10.43 0.92
N HIS A 42 2.99 9.45 1.55
CA HIS A 42 2.45 8.31 0.84
C HIS A 42 0.95 8.18 1.13
N ASN A 43 0.15 8.15 0.07
CA ASN A 43 -1.29 8.00 0.15
C ASN A 43 -1.68 6.69 -0.52
N ILE A 44 -2.19 5.76 0.29
CA ILE A 44 -2.74 4.46 -0.13
C ILE A 44 -4.20 4.29 0.28
N SER A 45 -4.93 5.39 0.41
CA SER A 45 -6.37 5.35 0.69
C SER A 45 -7.12 4.56 -0.39
N HIS A 46 -8.08 3.74 0.04
CA HIS A 46 -8.88 2.86 -0.80
C HIS A 46 -8.09 1.78 -1.55
N CYS A 47 -6.88 1.45 -1.09
CA CYS A 47 -6.15 0.30 -1.62
C CYS A 47 -6.51 -0.99 -0.89
N ILE A 48 -6.51 -2.09 -1.64
CA ILE A 48 -6.58 -3.45 -1.09
C ILE A 48 -5.15 -3.96 -0.98
N ILE A 49 -4.70 -4.26 0.25
CA ILE A 49 -3.35 -4.78 0.47
C ILE A 49 -3.40 -6.30 0.53
N THR A 50 -2.52 -6.96 -0.24
CA THR A 50 -2.50 -8.42 -0.38
C THR A 50 -1.10 -8.97 -0.19
N GLU A 51 -1.01 -10.24 0.18
CA GLU A 51 0.26 -10.99 0.09
C GLU A 51 0.64 -11.26 -1.37
N ASP A 52 1.90 -11.62 -1.62
CA ASP A 52 2.43 -11.97 -2.95
C ASP A 52 3.32 -13.24 -2.85
N PRO A 53 3.02 -14.32 -3.58
CA PRO A 53 1.80 -14.52 -4.37
C PRO A 53 0.56 -14.58 -3.46
N PRO A 54 -0.60 -14.08 -3.91
CA PRO A 54 -1.81 -14.12 -3.10
C PRO A 54 -2.23 -15.58 -2.87
N PRO A 55 -2.48 -16.02 -1.61
CA PRO A 55 -3.05 -17.34 -1.37
C PRO A 55 -4.44 -17.44 -2.01
N ALA A 56 -4.88 -18.65 -2.34
CA ALA A 56 -6.27 -18.91 -2.72
C ALA A 56 -7.03 -19.48 -1.50
N PRO A 57 -8.08 -18.82 -0.99
CA PRO A 57 -8.67 -17.55 -1.43
C PRO A 57 -7.82 -16.32 -1.04
N MET A 58 -7.97 -15.24 -1.82
CA MET A 58 -7.19 -14.00 -1.65
C MET A 58 -7.31 -13.46 -0.23
N LYS A 59 -6.18 -13.40 0.48
CA LYS A 59 -6.12 -12.82 1.83
C LYS A 59 -5.98 -11.30 1.74
N ILE A 60 -7.07 -10.59 1.99
CA ILE A 60 -7.08 -9.14 2.16
C ILE A 60 -6.54 -8.81 3.55
N LEU A 61 -5.49 -8.00 3.62
CA LEU A 61 -4.98 -7.51 4.90
C LEU A 61 -5.93 -6.42 5.42
N THR A 62 -6.57 -6.69 6.55
CA THR A 62 -7.46 -5.75 7.26
C THR A 62 -6.70 -4.71 8.08
N LYS A 63 -5.43 -4.99 8.38
CA LYS A 63 -4.50 -4.11 9.09
C LYS A 63 -3.12 -4.22 8.45
N LEU A 64 -2.36 -3.12 8.44
CA LEU A 64 -0.93 -3.16 8.11
C LEU A 64 -0.16 -3.77 9.27
N ASP A 65 0.83 -4.60 8.94
CA ASP A 65 1.75 -5.14 9.94
C ASP A 65 2.57 -4.02 10.58
N GLU A 66 2.97 -4.23 11.83
CA GLU A 66 3.76 -3.25 12.60
C GLU A 66 5.06 -2.88 11.90
N SER A 67 5.71 -3.83 11.20
CA SER A 67 6.92 -3.57 10.42
C SER A 67 6.71 -2.60 9.26
N ILE A 68 5.52 -2.57 8.66
CA ILE A 68 5.19 -1.61 7.60
C ILE A 68 4.94 -0.23 8.22
N LEU A 69 4.26 -0.19 9.37
CA LEU A 69 4.02 1.05 10.11
C LEU A 69 5.34 1.66 10.59
N GLU A 70 6.27 0.85 11.08
CA GLU A 70 7.62 1.28 11.47
C GLU A 70 8.37 1.88 10.27
N LYS A 71 8.36 1.22 9.12
CA LYS A 71 8.98 1.76 7.89
C LYS A 71 8.33 3.06 7.42
N ALA A 72 7.02 3.20 7.62
CA ALA A 72 6.27 4.41 7.27
C ALA A 72 6.43 5.55 8.30
N SER A 73 6.95 5.29 9.49
CA SER A 73 7.12 6.30 10.56
C SER A 73 8.04 7.47 10.16
N ARG A 74 8.93 7.25 9.18
CA ARG A 74 9.78 8.31 8.62
C ARG A 74 9.04 9.32 7.74
N LEU A 75 7.81 9.02 7.33
CA LEU A 75 7.02 9.87 6.45
C LEU A 75 6.40 11.02 7.25
N ASP A 76 6.43 12.23 6.68
CA ASP A 76 5.71 13.39 7.23
C ASP A 76 4.19 13.10 7.30
N LYS A 77 3.65 12.40 6.29
CA LYS A 77 2.24 11.97 6.26
C LYS A 77 2.08 10.60 5.60
N PHE A 78 1.38 9.71 6.28
CA PHE A 78 0.97 8.42 5.74
C PHE A 78 -0.55 8.29 5.79
N LEU A 79 -1.20 8.29 4.63
CA LEU A 79 -2.66 8.24 4.52
C LEU A 79 -3.09 6.81 4.15
N THR A 80 -3.68 6.12 5.12
CA THR A 80 -4.20 4.77 4.96
C THR A 80 -5.66 4.75 5.39
N TRP A 81 -6.54 4.36 4.48
CA TRP A 81 -7.91 3.99 4.82
C TRP A 81 -8.19 2.72 4.03
N PHE A 82 -8.32 1.61 4.74
CA PHE A 82 -8.73 0.36 4.13
C PHE A 82 -10.17 0.52 3.67
N MET A 83 -10.51 -0.04 2.50
CA MET A 83 -11.90 -0.13 2.09
C MET A 83 -12.67 -0.83 3.22
N CYS A 84 -13.64 -0.12 3.80
CA CYS A 84 -14.59 -0.73 4.73
C CYS A 84 -15.26 -1.86 3.96
N GLN A 85 -15.22 -3.10 4.45
CA GLN A 85 -15.82 -4.26 3.78
C GLN A 85 -17.37 -4.22 3.76
N HIS A 86 -17.99 -3.04 3.85
CA HIS A 86 -19.43 -2.89 4.03
C HIS A 86 -20.25 -3.34 2.82
N THR A 87 -19.65 -3.51 1.64
CA THR A 87 -20.35 -3.93 0.42
C THR A 87 -20.41 -5.45 0.25
N ARG A 88 -20.73 -6.20 1.31
CA ARG A 88 -21.12 -7.62 1.19
C ARG A 88 -22.50 -7.95 1.75
N ASN A 89 -23.19 -6.99 2.35
CA ASN A 89 -24.55 -7.19 2.89
C ASN A 89 -25.63 -6.35 2.19
N ASP A 90 -25.29 -5.60 1.15
CA ASP A 90 -26.29 -5.00 0.25
C ASP A 90 -26.72 -6.03 -0.82
N GLU A 91 -27.13 -7.23 -0.39
CA GLU A 91 -28.06 -8.01 -1.20
C GLU A 91 -29.44 -7.38 -0.95
N GLY A 92 -29.90 -6.64 -1.95
CA GLY A 92 -31.22 -6.02 -1.94
C GLY A 92 -32.33 -7.06 -1.71
N SER A 93 -33.30 -6.60 -0.92
CA SER A 93 -34.72 -7.00 -0.84
C SER A 93 -35.17 -8.29 -1.51
#